data_AF-L5MFU1-F1
#
_entry.id   AF-L5MFU1-F1
#
_cell.length_a   1.000
_cell.length_b   1.000
_cell.length_c   1.000
_cell.angle_alpha   90.00
_cell.angle_beta   90.00
_cell.angle_gamma   90.00
#
_symmetry.space_group_name_H-M   'P 1'
#
loop_
_entity.id
_entity.type
_entity.pdbx_description
1 polymer ?
#
loop_
_entity_poly.entity_id
_entity_poly.type
_entity_poly.pdbx_seq_one_letter_code
_entity_poly.pdbx_strand_id
1 'polypeptide(L)'
;MGDTDSKTDSSFMMDSDPRRCMRHHYVDSISHPLYKCSSKKEGPIGRGPRVVIVGDLVLQNDLKMVLLARCEGHCSQASRSEPLVSFSTVLKQPFRSSCHCCRPQTSKLKALRLRCSGGMRLTATYRYILSCHCEECGS
;
A
#
# COMPACT_ATOMS: atom_id res chain seq x y z
N MET A 1 -1.50 39.28 -48.74
CA MET A 1 -2.30 38.99 -47.53
C MET A 1 -1.80 37.67 -46.97
N GLY A 2 -1.31 37.67 -45.73
CA GLY A 2 -0.61 36.52 -45.12
C GLY A 2 -1.53 35.46 -44.52
N ASP A 3 -0.94 34.27 -44.37
CA ASP A 3 -1.48 32.97 -43.96
C ASP A 3 -2.19 32.90 -42.60
N THR A 4 -3.07 31.91 -42.44
CA THR A 4 -3.20 31.17 -41.16
C THR A 4 -3.88 29.82 -41.34
N ASP A 5 -3.08 28.79 -41.67
CA ASP A 5 -3.34 27.41 -41.26
C ASP A 5 -2.85 27.23 -39.82
N SER A 6 -3.75 26.91 -38.88
CA SER A 6 -3.39 26.22 -37.63
C SER A 6 -4.63 25.90 -36.79
N LYS A 7 -5.14 24.68 -36.92
CA LYS A 7 -5.70 23.94 -35.78
C LYS A 7 -5.06 22.57 -35.71
N THR A 8 -3.76 22.59 -35.39
CA THR A 8 -3.02 21.42 -34.95
C THR A 8 -3.55 21.04 -33.57
N ASP A 9 -4.29 19.93 -33.57
CA ASP A 9 -4.15 18.81 -32.67
C ASP A 9 -3.43 19.08 -31.35
N SER A 10 -4.22 19.15 -30.28
CA SER A 10 -3.67 19.11 -28.95
C SER A 10 -4.62 18.39 -27.99
N SER A 11 -4.77 17.09 -28.21
CA SER A 11 -5.02 16.14 -27.13
C SER A 11 -3.83 16.16 -26.17
N PHE A 12 -3.65 17.24 -25.43
CA PHE A 12 -2.78 17.28 -24.27
C PHE A 12 -3.40 16.32 -23.25
N MET A 13 -2.78 15.15 -23.12
CA MET A 13 -3.02 14.22 -22.02
C MET A 13 -3.00 15.04 -20.73
N MET A 14 -4.15 15.20 -20.07
CA MET A 14 -4.21 15.79 -18.74
C MET A 14 -3.49 14.82 -17.82
N ASP A 15 -2.20 15.09 -17.58
CA ASP A 15 -1.38 14.33 -16.65
C ASP A 15 -2.09 14.41 -15.30
N SER A 16 -2.69 13.28 -14.94
CA SER A 16 -3.58 13.24 -13.81
C SER A 16 -2.76 13.52 -12.56
N ASP A 17 -3.22 14.43 -11.69
CA ASP A 17 -2.47 14.93 -10.53
C ASP A 17 -1.73 13.79 -9.81
N PRO A 18 -0.38 13.83 -9.71
CA PRO A 18 0.41 12.79 -9.05
C PRO A 18 0.09 12.66 -7.55
N ARG A 19 -0.61 13.65 -6.97
CA ARG A 19 -1.05 13.64 -5.57
C ARG A 19 -2.39 12.97 -5.36
N ARG A 20 -3.13 12.61 -6.42
CA ARG A 20 -4.43 11.95 -6.28
C ARG A 20 -4.28 10.54 -5.70
N CYS A 21 -5.33 10.03 -5.06
CA CYS A 21 -5.37 8.64 -4.61
C CYS A 21 -5.04 7.66 -5.75
N MET A 22 -3.92 6.94 -5.63
CA MET A 22 -3.46 5.98 -6.61
C MET A 22 -2.73 4.79 -5.99
N ARG A 23 -2.51 3.76 -6.81
CA ARG A 23 -1.86 2.51 -6.40
C ARG A 23 -0.36 2.58 -6.67
N HIS A 24 0.44 2.43 -5.62
CA HIS A 24 1.90 2.40 -5.68
C HIS A 24 2.43 0.99 -5.44
N HIS A 25 3.37 0.55 -6.27
CA HIS A 25 4.05 -0.73 -6.09
C HIS A 25 5.30 -0.53 -5.25
N TYR A 26 5.59 -1.48 -4.38
CA TYR A 26 6.83 -1.53 -3.61
C TYR A 26 7.24 -2.97 -3.35
N VAL A 27 8.53 -3.20 -3.13
CA VAL A 27 9.04 -4.52 -2.79
C VAL A 27 9.38 -4.52 -1.31
N ASP A 28 8.92 -5.53 -0.60
CA ASP A 28 9.18 -5.69 0.83
C ASP A 28 9.55 -7.12 1.17
N SER A 29 10.21 -7.26 2.30
CA SER A 29 10.61 -8.52 2.89
C SER A 29 9.57 -9.06 3.86
N ILE A 30 9.07 -10.28 3.63
CA ILE A 30 8.18 -10.96 4.58
C ILE A 30 8.98 -11.92 5.47
N SER A 31 9.00 -11.66 6.78
CA SER A 31 9.54 -12.51 7.84
C SER A 31 8.52 -12.80 8.94
N HIS A 32 8.69 -13.92 9.64
CA HIS A 32 7.91 -14.20 10.85
C HIS A 32 8.53 -13.43 12.04
N PRO A 33 7.75 -12.70 12.86
CA PRO A 33 8.29 -11.88 13.94
C PRO A 33 8.99 -12.68 15.05
N LEU A 34 8.61 -13.95 15.25
CA LEU A 34 9.15 -14.81 16.31
C LEU A 34 10.05 -15.96 15.82
N TYR A 35 9.96 -16.34 14.56
CA TYR A 35 10.63 -17.55 14.05
C TYR A 35 11.62 -17.17 12.97
N LYS A 36 12.83 -17.74 13.05
CA LYS A 36 13.85 -17.58 12.01
C LYS A 36 13.45 -18.39 10.78
N CYS A 37 12.90 -17.70 9.79
CA CYS A 37 12.44 -18.30 8.55
C CYS A 37 13.29 -17.83 7.38
N SER A 38 13.74 -18.77 6.55
CA SER A 38 14.64 -18.54 5.42
C SER A 38 13.93 -18.34 4.09
N SER A 39 14.58 -17.56 3.24
CA SER A 39 14.29 -17.44 1.83
C SER A 39 15.11 -18.51 1.10
N LYS A 40 14.46 -19.31 0.24
CA LYS A 40 15.14 -20.41 -0.48
C LYS A 40 16.21 -19.79 -1.40
N LYS A 41 17.50 -19.83 -1.03
CA LYS A 41 18.60 -19.62 -1.98
C LYS A 41 18.81 -20.91 -2.77
N GLU A 42 18.10 -21.06 -3.87
CA GLU A 42 18.40 -22.09 -4.85
C GLU A 42 19.14 -21.41 -6.01
N GLY A 43 20.46 -21.40 -5.93
CA GLY A 43 21.38 -20.84 -6.91
C GLY A 43 22.78 -21.41 -6.66
N PRO A 44 23.52 -21.80 -7.71
CA PRO A 44 24.76 -22.54 -7.56
C PRO A 44 25.86 -21.64 -6.98
N ILE A 45 26.71 -22.26 -6.15
CA ILE A 45 28.10 -21.91 -5.81
C ILE A 45 28.47 -20.43 -5.99
N GLY A 46 28.57 -19.71 -4.86
CA GLY A 46 29.41 -18.51 -4.79
C GLY A 46 28.69 -17.16 -4.73
N ARG A 47 27.93 -16.91 -3.66
CA ARG A 47 27.83 -15.61 -2.95
C ARG A 47 26.89 -15.79 -1.74
N GLY A 48 27.50 -15.96 -0.56
CA GLY A 48 26.80 -16.06 0.71
C GLY A 48 25.91 -14.83 0.99
N PRO A 49 24.97 -14.92 1.95
CA PRO A 49 24.21 -13.74 2.37
C PRO A 49 25.17 -12.64 2.82
N ARG A 50 25.00 -11.42 2.29
CA ARG A 50 25.66 -10.23 2.84
C ARG A 50 25.09 -10.04 4.26
N VAL A 51 25.86 -10.46 5.26
CA VAL A 51 25.60 -10.11 6.66
C VAL A 51 26.05 -8.65 6.80
N VAL A 52 25.09 -7.75 6.93
CA VAL A 52 25.39 -6.37 7.33
C VAL A 52 25.27 -6.34 8.84
N ILE A 53 26.42 -6.28 9.53
CA ILE A 53 26.45 -6.09 10.98
C ILE A 53 26.22 -4.60 11.24
N VAL A 54 25.08 -4.25 11.83
CA VAL A 54 24.85 -2.92 12.41
C VAL A 54 24.76 -3.12 13.92
N GLY A 55 25.90 -3.01 14.61
CA GLY A 55 25.99 -3.24 16.06
C GLY A 55 25.60 -4.67 16.50
N ASP A 56 24.94 -4.80 17.65
CA ASP A 56 24.51 -6.08 18.25
C ASP A 56 23.31 -6.73 17.55
N LEU A 57 22.78 -6.12 16.47
CA LEU A 57 21.72 -6.72 15.66
C LEU A 57 22.32 -7.59 14.54
N VAL A 58 22.22 -8.90 14.73
CA VAL A 58 22.39 -9.88 13.64
C VAL A 58 21.18 -9.78 12.71
N LEU A 59 21.25 -8.95 11.67
CA LEU A 59 20.33 -9.00 10.53
C LEU A 59 20.59 -10.28 9.73
N GLN A 60 19.97 -11.38 10.16
CA GLN A 60 19.88 -12.61 9.37
C GLN A 60 18.97 -12.34 8.17
N ASN A 61 19.59 -11.94 7.05
CA ASN A 61 18.99 -11.65 5.74
C ASN A 61 18.42 -12.90 5.07
N ASP A 62 17.37 -13.45 5.68
CA ASP A 62 16.66 -14.63 5.22
C ASP A 62 15.21 -14.28 4.82
N LEU A 63 15.06 -13.06 4.34
CA LEU A 63 13.82 -12.40 4.00
C LEU A 63 13.37 -12.81 2.58
N LYS A 64 12.10 -13.24 2.43
CA LYS A 64 11.54 -13.46 1.10
C LYS A 64 11.02 -12.14 0.54
N MET A 65 11.65 -11.66 -0.52
CA MET A 65 11.23 -10.46 -1.24
C MET A 65 9.91 -10.71 -1.98
N VAL A 66 8.94 -9.82 -1.77
CA VAL A 66 7.60 -9.90 -2.34
C VAL A 66 7.21 -8.54 -2.91
N LEU A 67 6.67 -8.54 -4.13
CA LEU A 67 6.04 -7.36 -4.71
C LEU A 67 4.69 -7.12 -4.05
N LEU A 68 4.55 -5.98 -3.39
CA LEU A 68 3.34 -5.50 -2.75
C LEU A 68 2.83 -4.24 -3.45
N ALA A 69 1.63 -3.85 -3.08
CA ALA A 69 1.01 -2.61 -3.53
C ALA A 69 0.36 -1.92 -2.33
N ARG A 70 0.37 -0.60 -2.32
CA ARG A 70 -0.28 0.27 -1.33
C ARG A 70 -1.09 1.36 -2.01
N CYS A 71 -2.09 1.89 -1.31
CA CYS A 71 -2.86 3.05 -1.73
C CYS A 71 -2.31 4.29 -1.04
N GLU A 72 -2.00 5.32 -1.82
CA GLU A 72 -1.45 6.57 -1.31
C GLU A 72 -1.95 7.73 -2.17
N GLY A 73 -2.09 8.91 -1.57
CA GLY A 73 -2.57 10.12 -2.23
C GLY A 73 -3.77 10.77 -1.52
N HIS A 74 -4.21 11.89 -2.08
CA HIS A 74 -5.25 12.75 -1.56
C HIS A 74 -6.56 12.51 -2.32
N CYS A 75 -7.65 12.47 -1.57
CA CYS A 75 -8.99 12.47 -2.12
C CYS A 75 -9.41 13.90 -2.48
N SER A 76 -10.13 14.06 -3.59
CA SER A 76 -10.59 15.37 -4.05
C SER A 76 -11.69 15.95 -3.16
N GLN A 77 -12.39 15.11 -2.39
CA GLN A 77 -13.42 15.54 -1.45
C GLN A 77 -12.78 16.12 -0.18
N ALA A 78 -13.10 17.37 0.14
CA ALA A 78 -12.68 17.98 1.40
C ALA A 78 -13.40 17.33 2.60
N SER A 79 -12.65 17.03 3.66
CA SER A 79 -13.20 16.58 4.92
C SER A 79 -13.99 17.71 5.61
N ARG A 80 -15.14 17.38 6.19
CA ARG A 80 -16.05 18.33 6.84
C ARG A 80 -16.56 17.74 8.14
N SER A 81 -16.84 18.61 9.10
CA SER A 81 -17.46 18.26 10.38
C SER A 81 -18.41 19.38 10.80
N GLU A 82 -19.69 19.12 10.69
CA GLU A 82 -20.74 20.10 11.03
C GLU A 82 -21.38 19.73 12.36
N PRO A 83 -21.57 20.69 13.29
CA PRO A 83 -22.25 20.41 14.55
C PRO A 83 -23.73 20.13 14.30
N LEU A 84 -24.27 19.13 15.01
CA LEU A 84 -25.70 18.83 14.98
C LEU A 84 -26.40 19.53 16.13
N VAL A 85 -27.34 20.42 15.81
CA VAL A 85 -28.20 21.04 16.82
C VAL A 85 -29.30 20.04 17.19
N SER A 86 -29.31 19.63 18.46
CA SER A 86 -30.35 18.76 19.02
C SER A 86 -31.01 19.47 20.20
N PHE A 87 -32.34 19.46 20.23
CA PHE A 87 -33.15 19.96 21.34
C PHE A 87 -33.51 18.85 22.34
N SER A 88 -33.06 17.62 22.10
CA SER A 88 -33.18 16.50 23.04
C SER A 88 -32.10 16.60 24.14
N THR A 89 -32.42 16.16 25.35
CA THR A 89 -31.48 16.12 26.49
C THR A 89 -30.33 15.12 26.32
N VAL A 90 -30.33 14.32 25.25
CA VAL A 90 -29.28 13.32 24.94
C VAL A 90 -28.77 13.52 23.51
N LEU A 91 -27.53 13.98 23.36
CA LEU A 91 -26.81 14.00 22.07
C LEU A 91 -26.01 12.70 21.92
N LYS A 92 -26.43 11.82 21.00
CA LYS A 92 -25.69 10.57 20.69
C LYS A 92 -24.45 10.79 19.82
N GLN A 93 -24.49 11.76 18.91
CA GLN A 93 -23.35 12.13 18.07
C GLN A 93 -23.39 13.64 17.79
N PRO A 94 -22.47 14.44 18.35
CA PRO A 94 -22.54 15.92 18.28
C PRO A 94 -22.13 16.50 16.93
N PHE A 95 -21.53 15.70 16.06
CA PHE A 95 -21.05 16.15 14.75
C PHE A 95 -21.50 15.20 13.63
N ARG A 96 -21.89 15.77 12.51
CA ARG A 96 -21.99 15.10 11.21
C ARG A 96 -20.69 15.33 10.47
N SER A 97 -19.82 14.32 10.44
CA SER A 97 -18.55 14.36 9.72
C SER A 97 -18.62 13.59 8.40
N SER A 98 -18.05 14.15 7.34
CA SER A 98 -17.75 13.45 6.09
C SER A 98 -16.25 13.57 5.83
N CYS A 99 -15.62 12.47 5.47
CA CYS A 99 -14.18 12.39 5.27
C CYS A 99 -13.94 11.27 4.26
N HIS A 100 -12.96 11.45 3.37
CA HIS A 100 -12.62 10.45 2.37
C HIS A 100 -11.16 10.00 2.52
N CYS A 101 -10.94 8.69 2.59
CA CYS A 101 -9.61 8.09 2.68
C CYS A 101 -9.27 7.32 1.41
N CYS A 102 -8.03 7.44 0.96
CA CYS A 102 -7.49 6.61 -0.12
C CYS A 102 -7.28 5.17 0.39
N ARG A 103 -8.15 4.25 0.01
CA ARG A 103 -8.17 2.88 0.53
C ARG A 103 -8.31 1.83 -0.56
N PRO A 104 -7.96 0.55 -0.25
CA PRO A 104 -8.03 -0.53 -1.24
C PRO A 104 -9.47 -0.84 -1.63
N GLN A 105 -9.81 -0.69 -2.91
CA GLN A 105 -11.13 -1.03 -3.43
C GLN A 105 -11.25 -2.53 -3.70
N THR A 106 -10.27 -3.08 -4.40
CA THR A 106 -10.19 -4.52 -4.69
C THR A 106 -8.82 -5.07 -4.34
N SER A 107 -8.81 -6.29 -3.79
CA SER A 107 -7.59 -6.99 -3.41
C SER A 107 -7.72 -8.49 -3.64
N LYS A 108 -6.58 -9.16 -3.86
CA LYS A 108 -6.50 -10.62 -3.97
C LYS A 108 -5.76 -11.20 -2.79
N LEU A 109 -6.35 -12.18 -2.10
CA LEU A 109 -5.66 -12.92 -1.05
C LEU A 109 -4.53 -13.76 -1.66
N LYS A 110 -3.33 -13.64 -1.10
CA LYS A 110 -2.15 -14.41 -1.49
C LYS A 110 -1.58 -15.13 -0.28
N ALA A 111 -1.00 -16.30 -0.53
CA ALA A 111 -0.34 -17.12 0.48
C ALA A 111 1.11 -17.37 0.08
N LEU A 112 2.01 -17.24 1.04
CA LEU A 112 3.44 -17.43 0.89
C LEU A 112 3.93 -18.44 1.90
N ARG A 113 4.47 -19.56 1.42
CA ARG A 113 5.13 -20.56 2.27
C ARG A 113 6.56 -20.14 2.59
N LEU A 114 6.84 -19.98 3.88
CA LEU A 114 8.15 -19.77 4.48
C LEU A 114 8.67 -21.09 5.04
N ARG A 115 9.98 -21.31 4.94
CA ARG A 115 10.66 -22.46 5.57
C ARG A 115 11.38 -21.93 6.80
N CYS A 116 11.16 -22.51 7.96
CA CYS A 116 11.74 -22.05 9.21
C CYS A 116 12.69 -23.08 9.80
N SER A 117 13.50 -22.64 10.76
CA SER A 117 14.38 -23.53 11.54
C SER A 117 13.58 -24.69 12.13
N GLY A 118 14.21 -25.87 12.24
CA GLY A 118 13.55 -27.08 12.78
C GLY A 118 12.62 -27.79 11.78
N GLY A 119 12.75 -27.52 10.47
CA GLY A 119 11.93 -28.17 9.44
C GLY A 119 10.49 -27.68 9.36
N MET A 120 10.11 -26.71 10.20
CA MET A 120 8.77 -26.14 10.27
C MET A 120 8.46 -25.30 9.02
N ARG A 121 7.22 -25.39 8.53
CA ARG A 121 6.75 -24.63 7.36
C ARG A 121 5.62 -23.71 7.79
N LEU A 122 5.82 -22.41 7.67
CA LEU A 122 4.83 -21.40 8.01
C LEU A 122 4.22 -20.82 6.73
N THR A 123 2.93 -20.51 6.77
CA THR A 123 2.24 -19.86 5.65
C THR A 123 1.87 -18.45 6.07
N ALA A 124 2.54 -17.46 5.48
CA ALA A 124 2.13 -16.06 5.60
C ALA A 124 1.02 -15.78 4.59
N THR A 125 -0.01 -15.06 5.01
CA THR A 125 -1.09 -14.62 4.12
C THR A 125 -1.10 -13.10 4.08
N TYR A 126 -1.30 -12.54 2.89
CA TYR A 126 -1.37 -11.09 2.69
C TYR A 126 -2.37 -10.77 1.57
N ARG A 127 -2.84 -9.53 1.53
CA ARG A 127 -3.70 -9.03 0.46
C ARG A 127 -2.88 -8.23 -0.53
N TYR A 128 -2.95 -8.61 -1.80
CA TYR A 128 -2.35 -7.84 -2.88
C TYR A 128 -3.38 -6.89 -3.47
N ILE A 129 -3.15 -5.58 -3.31
CA ILE A 129 -4.06 -4.52 -3.73
C ILE A 129 -4.04 -4.41 -5.26
N LEU A 130 -5.23 -4.45 -5.87
CA LEU A 130 -5.43 -4.35 -7.33
C LEU A 130 -5.86 -2.95 -7.75
N SER A 131 -6.69 -2.29 -6.93
CA SER A 131 -7.17 -0.92 -7.18
C SER A 131 -7.38 -0.17 -5.87
N CYS A 132 -7.33 1.16 -5.97
CA CYS A 132 -7.50 2.10 -4.86
C CYS A 132 -8.59 3.10 -5.22
N HIS A 133 -9.36 3.53 -4.24
CA HIS A 133 -10.38 4.55 -4.40
C HIS A 133 -10.56 5.35 -3.11
N CYS A 134 -11.29 6.46 -3.21
CA CYS A 134 -11.68 7.27 -2.07
C CYS A 134 -13.01 6.77 -1.51
N GLU A 135 -12.99 6.32 -0.26
CA GLU A 135 -14.18 5.86 0.48
C GLU A 135 -14.36 6.65 1.78
N GLU A 136 -15.56 6.62 2.36
CA GLU A 136 -15.86 7.36 3.59
C GLU A 136 -15.08 6.84 4.82
N CYS A 137 -14.63 7.78 5.66
CA CYS A 137 -13.95 7.47 6.90
C CYS A 137 -14.96 6.88 7.91
N GLY A 138 -15.05 5.55 7.98
CA GLY A 138 -15.93 4.84 8.91
C GLY A 138 -16.96 3.92 8.26
N SER A 139 -16.89 3.74 6.94
CA SER A 139 -17.60 2.68 6.22
C SER A 139 -17.12 1.28 6.62
#